data_AF-A0A1H0Y106-F1
#
_entry.id   AF-A0A1H0Y106-F1
#
_cell.length_a   1.000
_cell.length_b   1.000
_cell.length_c   1.000
_cell.angle_alpha   90.00
_cell.angle_beta   90.00
_cell.angle_gamma   90.00
#
_symmetry.space_group_name_H-M   'P 1'
#
loop_
_entity.id
_entity.type
_entity.pdbx_description
1 polymer ?
#
loop_
_entity_poly.entity_id
_entity_poly.type
_entity_poly.pdbx_seq_one_letter_code
_entity_poly.pdbx_strand_id
1 'polypeptide(L)'
;MLFMGLAVSSCAPKGVTIPPGWEDLVQCDASVIEAQTMDRMGEPGCDLRGSTIVLPDATAITVGEVGSTSSQQAFGPGGEAGPEYTMVNWGVPGVGISKKGEGKTVSWATSDAALELQVRQLRL
;
A
#
# COMPACT_ATOMS: atom_id res chain seq x y z
N MET A 1 -20.07 12.37 18.14
CA MET A 1 -18.71 12.35 17.56
C MET A 1 -18.28 10.89 17.50
N LEU A 2 -18.26 10.31 16.30
CA LEU A 2 -17.94 8.89 16.06
C LEU A 2 -16.41 8.72 16.06
N PHE A 3 -15.88 7.83 16.89
CA PHE A 3 -14.46 7.45 16.85
C PHE A 3 -14.33 6.15 16.04
N MET A 4 -13.78 6.26 14.84
CA MET A 4 -13.34 5.12 14.03
C MET A 4 -11.91 4.78 14.46
N GLY A 5 -11.71 3.59 15.04
CA GLY A 5 -10.40 3.14 15.53
C GLY A 5 -9.62 2.47 14.41
N LEU A 6 -8.39 2.94 14.16
CA LEU A 6 -7.45 2.37 13.20
C LEU A 6 -6.31 1.70 13.98
N ALA A 7 -6.03 0.43 13.69
CA ALA A 7 -4.83 -0.26 14.19
C ALA A 7 -3.84 -0.40 13.03
N VAL A 8 -2.61 0.09 13.23
CA VAL A 8 -1.53 0.04 12.24
C VAL A 8 -0.42 -0.87 12.76
N SER A 9 -0.01 -1.85 11.96
CA SER A 9 1.18 -2.66 12.20
C SER A 9 2.12 -2.54 11.01
N SER A 10 3.42 -2.31 11.29
CA SER A 10 4.49 -2.26 10.29
C SER A 10 5.40 -3.47 10.44
N CYS A 11 5.47 -4.31 9.41
CA CYS A 11 6.30 -5.52 9.36
C CYS A 11 6.97 -5.65 7.97
N ALA A 12 7.93 -6.56 7.83
CA ALA A 12 8.49 -6.91 6.52
C ALA A 12 7.47 -7.64 5.63
N PRO A 13 7.62 -7.62 4.28
CA PRO A 13 6.77 -8.37 3.38
C PRO A 13 6.99 -9.88 3.59
N LYS A 14 5.93 -10.67 3.43
CA LYS A 14 5.91 -12.11 3.64
C LYS A 14 6.28 -12.81 2.35
N GLY A 15 7.43 -13.48 2.35
CA GLY A 15 7.82 -14.39 1.27
C GLY A 15 8.09 -13.73 -0.08
N VAL A 16 8.12 -12.40 -0.14
CA VAL A 16 8.53 -11.61 -1.31
C VAL A 16 9.71 -10.71 -0.90
N THR A 17 10.79 -10.77 -1.66
CA THR A 17 11.98 -9.94 -1.46
C THR A 17 11.82 -8.61 -2.20
N ILE A 18 12.31 -7.53 -1.60
CA ILE A 18 12.41 -6.23 -2.27
C ILE A 18 13.43 -6.34 -3.40
N PRO A 19 13.06 -6.02 -4.66
CA PRO A 19 14.02 -6.02 -5.77
C PRO A 19 15.16 -5.02 -5.52
N PRO A 20 16.38 -5.30 -6.00
CA PRO A 20 17.52 -4.40 -5.83
C PRO A 20 17.33 -3.08 -6.60
N GLY A 21 18.12 -2.05 -6.23
CA GLY A 21 18.13 -0.75 -6.90
C GLY A 21 17.28 0.32 -6.21
N TRP A 22 16.66 -0.03 -5.07
CA TRP A 22 15.94 0.92 -4.23
C TRP A 22 16.88 1.75 -3.36
N GLU A 23 18.09 1.24 -3.09
CA GLU A 23 19.10 1.84 -2.21
C GLU A 23 19.57 3.21 -2.72
N ASP A 24 19.52 3.40 -4.04
CA ASP A 24 19.94 4.61 -4.74
C ASP A 24 18.77 5.57 -5.02
N LEU A 25 17.54 5.22 -4.64
CA LEU A 25 16.39 6.08 -4.88
C LEU A 25 16.41 7.29 -3.94
N VAL A 26 16.37 8.48 -4.55
CA VAL A 26 16.02 9.70 -3.83
C VAL A 26 14.55 9.69 -3.46
N GLN A 27 14.19 10.35 -2.37
CA GLN A 27 12.79 10.51 -1.98
C GLN A 27 12.06 11.45 -2.95
N CYS A 28 10.87 11.06 -3.41
CA CYS A 28 9.98 11.94 -4.17
C CYS A 28 9.41 13.06 -3.27
N ASP A 29 8.95 14.15 -3.88
CA ASP A 29 8.11 15.11 -3.17
C ASP A 29 6.83 14.41 -2.67
N ALA A 30 6.54 14.54 -1.37
CA ALA A 30 5.38 13.93 -0.77
C ALA A 30 4.10 14.51 -1.40
N SER A 31 3.24 13.63 -1.89
CA SER A 31 2.00 14.01 -2.58
C SER A 31 0.82 13.15 -2.16
N VAL A 32 -0.38 13.56 -2.55
CA VAL A 32 -1.59 12.76 -2.40
C VAL A 32 -1.87 12.06 -3.73
N ILE A 33 -1.99 10.74 -3.69
CA ILE A 33 -2.14 9.89 -4.87
C ILE A 33 -3.45 9.12 -4.74
N GLU A 34 -4.32 9.25 -5.73
CA GLU A 34 -5.55 8.47 -5.81
C GLU A 34 -5.23 7.05 -6.29
N ALA A 35 -5.70 6.03 -5.55
CA ALA A 35 -5.43 4.62 -5.88
C ALA A 35 -5.87 4.25 -7.31
N GLN A 36 -6.94 4.90 -7.79
CA GLN A 36 -7.51 4.71 -9.13
C GLN A 36 -6.65 5.24 -10.28
N THR A 37 -5.61 6.02 -9.97
CA THR A 37 -4.70 6.60 -10.98
C THR A 37 -3.28 6.06 -10.87
N MET A 38 -3.01 5.17 -9.91
CA MET A 38 -1.65 4.66 -9.66
C MET A 38 -1.09 3.96 -10.91
N ASP A 39 -1.90 3.18 -11.62
CA ASP A 39 -1.52 2.45 -12.84
C ASP A 39 -0.95 3.34 -13.95
N ARG A 40 -1.30 4.62 -13.96
CA ARG A 40 -0.81 5.61 -14.93
C ARG A 40 0.57 6.17 -14.58
N MET A 41 1.05 5.95 -13.37
CA MET A 41 2.35 6.47 -12.91
C MET A 41 3.52 5.68 -13.49
N GLY A 42 3.34 4.37 -13.70
CA GLY A 42 4.44 3.47 -14.04
C GLY A 42 5.43 3.32 -12.89
N GLU A 43 6.70 3.18 -13.24
CA GLU A 43 7.80 3.17 -12.26
C GLU A 43 8.15 4.61 -11.87
N PRO A 44 8.00 5.03 -10.60
CA PRO A 44 8.15 6.44 -10.21
C PRO A 44 9.58 6.99 -10.36
N GLY A 45 10.60 6.13 -10.40
CA GLY A 45 12.01 6.52 -10.45
C GLY A 45 12.55 7.18 -9.17
N CYS A 46 11.74 7.28 -8.12
CA CYS A 46 12.08 7.79 -6.79
C CYS A 46 11.28 7.04 -5.71
N ASP A 47 11.67 7.17 -4.45
CA ASP A 47 10.97 6.58 -3.31
C ASP A 47 9.75 7.43 -2.93
N LEU A 48 8.54 6.86 -3.05
CA LEU A 48 7.27 7.52 -2.72
C LEU A 48 7.02 7.68 -1.22
N ARG A 49 7.95 7.30 -0.34
CA ARG A 49 7.86 7.45 1.12
C ARG A 49 7.35 8.85 1.51
N GLY A 50 6.38 8.87 2.42
CA GLY A 50 5.73 10.08 2.91
C GLY A 50 4.56 10.56 2.05
N SER A 51 4.38 10.05 0.83
CA SER A 51 3.17 10.27 0.04
C SER A 51 1.97 9.59 0.70
N THR A 52 0.75 10.06 0.42
CA THR A 52 -0.49 9.49 0.94
C THR A 52 -1.30 8.89 -0.19
N ILE A 53 -1.63 7.61 -0.09
CA ILE A 53 -2.54 6.93 -1.01
C ILE A 53 -3.97 7.06 -0.48
N VAL A 54 -4.87 7.60 -1.30
CA VAL A 54 -6.30 7.68 -1.01
C VAL A 54 -7.04 6.58 -1.77
N LEU A 55 -7.75 5.74 -1.04
CA LEU A 55 -8.55 4.65 -1.57
C LEU A 55 -9.97 5.13 -1.94
N PRO A 56 -10.70 4.40 -2.80
CA PRO A 56 -12.06 4.79 -3.22
C PRO A 56 -13.08 4.95 -2.07
N ASP A 57 -12.81 4.38 -0.91
CA ASP A 57 -13.63 4.51 0.30
C ASP A 57 -13.16 5.63 1.25
N ALA A 58 -12.32 6.55 0.74
CA ALA A 58 -11.69 7.65 1.46
C ALA A 58 -10.70 7.23 2.57
N THR A 59 -10.34 5.94 2.66
CA THR A 59 -9.23 5.51 3.52
C THR A 59 -7.93 6.12 2.99
N ALA A 60 -7.11 6.66 3.88
CA ALA A 60 -5.82 7.26 3.55
C ALA A 60 -4.68 6.46 4.21
N ILE A 61 -3.69 6.06 3.41
CA ILE A 61 -2.52 5.32 3.90
C ILE A 61 -1.25 6.05 3.49
N THR A 62 -0.43 6.42 4.47
CA THR A 62 0.89 7.00 4.21
C THR A 62 1.87 5.92 3.77
N VAL A 63 2.60 6.18 2.69
CA VAL A 63 3.65 5.31 2.16
C VAL A 63 4.82 5.30 3.15
N GLY A 64 5.12 4.11 3.68
CA GLY A 64 6.27 3.87 4.55
C GLY A 64 7.58 3.74 3.78
N GLU A 65 8.65 3.40 4.50
CA GLU A 65 9.95 3.14 3.88
C GLU A 65 9.89 1.95 2.92
N VAL A 66 10.81 1.90 1.95
CA VAL A 66 10.97 0.72 1.09
C VAL A 66 11.14 -0.54 1.95
N GLY A 67 10.42 -1.60 1.61
CA GLY A 67 10.40 -2.84 2.40
C GLY A 67 9.45 -2.83 3.58
N SER A 68 8.85 -1.69 3.94
CA SER A 68 7.83 -1.65 4.98
C SER A 68 6.49 -2.11 4.42
N THR A 69 5.87 -3.10 5.08
CA THR A 69 4.47 -3.45 4.89
C THR A 69 3.65 -2.74 5.95
N SER A 70 2.72 -1.90 5.53
CA SER A 70 1.71 -1.33 6.42
C SER A 70 0.40 -2.08 6.24
N SER A 71 -0.10 -2.68 7.32
CA SER A 71 -1.45 -3.23 7.36
C SER A 71 -2.37 -2.38 8.24
N GLN A 72 -3.56 -2.06 7.73
CA GLN A 72 -4.60 -1.36 8.47
C GLN A 72 -5.89 -2.17 8.42
N GLN A 73 -6.50 -2.38 9.58
CA GLN A 73 -7.81 -3.03 9.69
C GLN A 73 -8.86 -1.94 9.97
N ALA A 74 -9.85 -1.80 9.08
CA ALA A 74 -11.00 -0.95 9.37
C ALA A 74 -11.93 -1.68 10.36
N PHE A 75 -12.60 -0.91 11.22
CA PHE A 75 -13.61 -1.41 12.15
C PHE A 75 -14.91 -0.62 12.01
N GLY A 76 -16.02 -1.34 11.91
CA GLY A 76 -17.36 -0.76 11.85
C GLY A 76 -17.85 -0.28 13.23
N PRO A 77 -18.94 0.51 13.27
CA PRO A 77 -19.62 0.86 14.51
C PRO A 77 -20.18 -0.41 15.17
N GLY A 78 -19.50 -0.92 16.20
CA GLY A 78 -19.79 -2.22 16.82
C GLY A 78 -18.54 -3.09 17.01
N GLY A 79 -17.38 -2.70 16.47
CA GLY A 79 -16.13 -3.44 16.58
C GLY A 79 -16.02 -4.61 15.60
N GLU A 80 -16.98 -4.75 14.68
CA GLU A 80 -16.92 -5.71 13.59
C GLU A 80 -15.74 -5.38 12.67
N ALA A 81 -14.95 -6.39 12.32
CA ALA A 81 -13.83 -6.24 11.41
C ALA A 81 -14.34 -5.90 10.01
N GLY A 82 -13.97 -4.72 9.53
CA GLY A 82 -14.20 -4.28 8.16
C GLY A 82 -13.14 -4.83 7.19
N PRO A 83 -12.91 -4.14 6.06
CA PRO A 83 -11.82 -4.51 5.15
C PRO A 83 -10.44 -4.32 5.80
N GLU A 84 -9.52 -5.21 5.45
CA GLU A 84 -8.09 -5.09 5.70
C GLU A 84 -7.43 -4.41 4.49
N TYR A 85 -6.53 -3.47 4.75
CA TYR A 85 -5.70 -2.82 3.74
C TYR A 85 -4.25 -3.20 3.97
N THR A 86 -3.55 -3.60 2.92
CA THR A 86 -2.13 -3.93 2.95
C THR A 86 -1.42 -3.12 1.89
N MET A 87 -0.45 -2.31 2.29
CA MET A 87 0.38 -1.51 1.40
C MET A 87 1.84 -1.90 1.57
N VAL A 88 2.57 -2.00 0.48
CA VAL A 88 4.02 -2.22 0.47
C VAL A 88 4.68 -1.23 -0.47
N ASN A 89 5.74 -0.61 0.02
CA ASN A 89 6.66 0.14 -0.82
C ASN A 89 7.73 -0.82 -1.34
N TRP A 90 7.66 -1.15 -2.63
CA TRP A 90 8.56 -2.08 -3.30
C TRP A 90 9.83 -1.39 -3.83
N GLY A 91 10.01 -0.09 -3.60
CA GLY A 91 11.16 0.67 -4.14
C GLY A 91 11.07 0.73 -5.66
N VAL A 92 11.98 0.04 -6.36
CA VAL A 92 11.79 -0.32 -7.76
C VAL A 92 11.10 -1.68 -7.78
N PRO A 93 9.81 -1.79 -8.16
CA PRO A 93 9.16 -1.01 -9.23
C PRO A 93 8.08 -0.01 -8.79
N GLY A 94 7.93 0.26 -7.49
CA GLY A 94 7.07 1.30 -6.95
C GLY A 94 6.23 0.85 -5.76
N VAL A 95 4.98 1.31 -5.66
CA VAL A 95 4.11 1.03 -4.49
C VAL A 95 2.94 0.15 -4.91
N GLY A 96 2.62 -0.84 -4.08
CA GLY A 96 1.42 -1.66 -4.20
C GLY A 96 0.52 -1.49 -2.97
N ILE A 97 -0.79 -1.51 -3.19
CA ILE A 97 -1.78 -1.51 -2.12
C ILE A 97 -2.91 -2.49 -2.46
N SER A 98 -3.48 -3.11 -1.44
CA SER A 98 -4.61 -4.02 -1.60
C SER A 98 -5.62 -3.83 -0.50
N LYS A 99 -6.89 -3.99 -0.86
CA LYS A 99 -8.03 -4.03 0.04
C LYS A 99 -8.63 -5.44 -0.01
N LYS A 100 -8.74 -6.08 1.14
CA LYS A 100 -9.35 -7.40 1.33
C LYS A 100 -10.58 -7.28 2.22
N GLY A 101 -11.75 -7.67 1.71
CA GLY A 101 -13.01 -7.62 2.43
C GLY A 101 -14.13 -8.26 1.64
N GLU A 102 -15.20 -8.71 2.32
CA GLU A 102 -16.38 -9.32 1.67
C GLU A 102 -16.04 -10.48 0.71
N GLY A 103 -15.00 -11.27 1.03
CA GLY A 103 -14.54 -12.38 0.20
C GLY A 103 -13.85 -11.97 -1.11
N LYS A 104 -13.51 -10.69 -1.27
CA LYS A 104 -12.82 -10.15 -2.45
C LYS A 104 -11.53 -9.45 -2.05
N THR A 105 -10.58 -9.45 -2.98
CA THR A 105 -9.36 -8.64 -2.90
C THR A 105 -9.28 -7.76 -4.14
N VAL A 106 -9.06 -6.47 -3.94
CA VAL A 106 -8.78 -5.50 -5.00
C VAL A 106 -7.40 -4.93 -4.73
N SER A 107 -6.60 -4.79 -5.78
CA SER A 107 -5.22 -4.30 -5.69
C SER A 107 -5.01 -3.16 -6.67
N TRP A 108 -4.20 -2.20 -6.26
CA TRP A 108 -3.74 -1.07 -7.07
C TRP A 108 -2.22 -0.99 -6.91
N ALA A 109 -1.53 -0.56 -7.95
CA ALA A 109 -0.09 -0.36 -7.90
C ALA A 109 0.34 0.70 -8.90
N THR A 110 1.51 1.28 -8.68
CA THR A 110 2.06 2.29 -9.59
C THR A 110 2.48 1.70 -10.94
N SER A 111 2.92 0.44 -10.94
CA SER A 111 3.37 -0.31 -12.12
C SER A 111 2.86 -1.75 -12.10
N ASP A 112 2.86 -2.41 -13.26
CA ASP A 112 2.49 -3.83 -13.39
C ASP A 112 3.39 -4.74 -12.54
N ALA A 113 4.69 -4.44 -12.47
CA ALA A 113 5.63 -5.21 -11.65
C ALA A 113 5.35 -5.03 -10.14
N ALA A 114 4.98 -3.80 -9.71
CA ALA A 114 4.54 -3.57 -8.33
C ALA A 114 3.23 -4.32 -8.02
N LEU A 115 2.30 -4.36 -8.98
CA LEU A 115 1.06 -5.12 -8.85
C LEU A 115 1.33 -6.62 -8.69
N GLU A 116 2.24 -7.17 -9.49
CA GLU A 116 2.62 -8.57 -9.40
C GLU A 116 3.20 -8.92 -8.02
N LEU A 117 4.15 -8.13 -7.52
CA LEU A 117 4.75 -8.32 -6.19
C LEU A 117 3.68 -8.23 -5.09
N GLN A 118 2.78 -7.24 -5.20
CA GLN A 118 1.67 -7.07 -4.27
C GLN A 118 0.73 -8.28 -4.25
N VAL A 119 0.37 -8.82 -5.41
CA VAL A 119 -0.49 -10.01 -5.49
C VAL A 119 0.22 -11.25 -4.95
N ARG A 120 1.53 -11.41 -5.21
CA ARG A 120 2.34 -12.51 -4.66
C ARG A 120 2.41 -12.45 -3.14
N GLN A 121 2.65 -11.27 -2.57
CA GLN A 121 2.67 -11.02 -1.12
C GLN A 121 1.39 -11.47 -0.42
N LEU A 122 0.23 -11.33 -1.07
CA LEU A 122 -1.07 -11.69 -0.49
C LEU A 122 -1.39 -13.19 -0.56
N ARG A 123 -0.63 -13.96 -1.35
CA ARG A 123 -0.83 -15.41 -1.53
C ARG A 123 0.03 -16.25 -0.56
N LEU A 124 0.90 -15.61 0.21
CA LEU A 124 1.88 -16.23 1.11
C LEU A 124 1.54 -15.97 2.58
#